data_AF-A0A256LFX3-F1
#
_entry.id   AF-A0A256LFX3-F1
#
_cell.length_a   1.000
_cell.length_b   1.000
_cell.length_c   1.000
_cell.angle_alpha   90.00
_cell.angle_beta   90.00
_cell.angle_gamma   90.00
#
_symmetry.space_group_name_H-M   'P 1'
#
loop_
_entity.id
_entity.type
_entity.pdbx_description
1 polymer ?
#
loop_
_entity_poly.entity_id
_entity_poly.type
_entity_poly.pdbx_seq_one_letter_code
_entity_poly.pdbx_strand_id
1 'polypeptide(L)'
;MIRVTTGDVVRQLVSRGVFELKKDAEYQISIKNEQIVVNKNGSAEIAYLGNTLESVIQLADMFKKIGTKEQQKQINAALADLVTIGDYWNEV
;
A
#
# COMPACT_ATOMS: atom_id res chain seq x y z
N MET A 1 8.04 11.92 -17.53
CA MET A 1 7.36 11.31 -16.38
C MET A 1 8.20 10.14 -15.93
N ILE A 2 9.17 10.39 -15.04
CA ILE A 2 9.92 9.29 -14.44
C ILE A 2 8.94 8.55 -13.54
N ARG A 3 8.75 7.27 -13.84
CA ARG A 3 7.63 6.48 -13.36
C ARG A 3 8.06 5.81 -12.07
N VAL A 4 7.37 6.09 -10.97
CA VAL A 4 7.44 5.26 -9.76
C VAL A 4 7.36 3.80 -10.20
N THR A 5 8.41 3.03 -9.92
CA THR A 5 8.46 1.64 -10.38
C THR A 5 7.69 0.75 -9.43
N THR A 6 7.24 -0.42 -9.91
CA THR A 6 6.69 -1.48 -9.07
C THR A 6 7.62 -1.83 -7.90
N GLY A 7 8.94 -1.83 -8.14
CA GLY A 7 9.93 -2.10 -7.10
C GLY A 7 9.97 -1.04 -6.00
N ASP A 8 9.82 0.25 -6.37
CA ASP A 8 9.76 1.34 -5.42
C ASP A 8 8.49 1.27 -4.57
N VAL A 9 7.34 0.99 -5.18
CA VAL A 9 6.06 0.80 -4.49
C VAL A 9 6.18 -0.29 -3.42
N VAL A 10 6.63 -1.48 -3.82
CA VAL A 10 6.76 -2.61 -2.90
C VAL A 10 7.78 -2.29 -1.80
N ARG A 11 8.94 -1.71 -2.14
CA ARG A 11 9.98 -1.38 -1.17
C ARG A 11 9.49 -0.40 -0.11
N GLN A 12 8.75 0.65 -0.50
CA GLN A 12 8.21 1.61 0.47
C GLN A 12 7.16 0.99 1.38
N LEU A 13 6.24 0.19 0.83
CA LEU A 13 5.23 -0.51 1.62
C LEU A 13 5.86 -1.49 2.63
N VAL A 14 6.90 -2.22 2.22
CA VAL A 14 7.67 -3.10 3.12
C VAL A 14 8.37 -2.28 4.20
N SER A 15 9.08 -1.21 3.82
CA SER A 15 9.82 -0.36 4.76
C SER A 15 8.93 0.30 5.81
N ARG A 16 7.65 0.50 5.52
CA ARG A 16 6.67 1.08 6.45
C ARG A 16 5.88 0.03 7.24
N GLY A 17 6.16 -1.25 7.06
CA GLY A 17 5.49 -2.35 7.79
C GLY A 17 4.03 -2.55 7.38
N VAL A 18 3.63 -2.08 6.19
CA VAL A 18 2.23 -2.15 5.71
C VAL A 18 1.72 -3.60 5.62
N PHE A 19 2.62 -4.53 5.33
CA PHE A 19 2.31 -5.96 5.20
C PHE A 19 2.37 -6.74 6.53
N GLU A 20 2.76 -6.10 7.63
CA GLU A 20 2.78 -6.75 8.94
C GLU A 20 1.35 -7.13 9.38
N LEU A 21 1.22 -8.32 9.97
CA LEU A 21 -0.06 -8.75 10.54
C LEU A 21 -0.42 -7.84 11.72
N LYS A 22 -1.58 -7.17 11.64
CA LYS A 22 -2.07 -6.33 12.71
C LYS A 22 -3.11 -7.08 13.53
N LYS A 23 -2.89 -7.13 14.84
CA LYS A 23 -3.86 -7.69 15.79
C LYS A 23 -5.16 -6.89 15.68
N ASP A 24 -6.29 -7.60 15.64
CA ASP A 24 -7.65 -7.05 15.54
C ASP A 24 -7.99 -6.36 14.20
N ALA A 25 -7.12 -6.47 13.18
CA ALA A 25 -7.47 -5.98 11.84
C ALA A 25 -8.45 -6.93 11.13
N GLU A 26 -9.59 -6.38 10.68
CA GLU A 26 -10.54 -7.10 9.84
C GLU A 26 -9.96 -7.37 8.44
N TYR A 27 -9.07 -6.50 7.96
CA TYR A 27 -8.44 -6.60 6.65
C TYR A 27 -6.91 -6.64 6.77
N GLN A 28 -6.29 -7.54 6.00
CA GLN A 28 -4.86 -7.72 5.92
C GLN A 28 -4.36 -7.35 4.52
N ILE A 29 -3.18 -6.75 4.46
CA ILE A 29 -2.52 -6.34 3.22
C ILE A 29 -1.41 -7.35 2.95
N SER A 30 -1.26 -7.80 1.71
CA SER A 30 -0.27 -8.80 1.31
C SER A 30 0.21 -8.57 -0.12
N ILE A 31 1.23 -9.32 -0.52
CA ILE A 31 1.71 -9.37 -1.91
C ILE A 31 1.40 -10.75 -2.48
N LYS A 32 0.74 -10.81 -3.63
CA LYS A 32 0.49 -12.05 -4.37
C LYS A 32 0.67 -11.80 -5.86
N ASN A 33 1.44 -12.64 -6.54
CA ASN A 33 1.78 -12.47 -7.96
C ASN A 33 2.29 -11.06 -8.29
N GLU A 34 3.18 -10.53 -7.44
CA GLU A 34 3.75 -9.18 -7.56
C GLU A 34 2.71 -8.04 -7.46
N GLN A 35 1.50 -8.33 -6.98
CA GLN A 35 0.43 -7.35 -6.77
C GLN A 35 0.11 -7.18 -5.29
N ILE A 36 -0.21 -5.95 -4.91
CA ILE A 36 -0.81 -5.63 -3.62
C ILE A 36 -2.22 -6.21 -3.62
N VAL A 37 -2.49 -7.00 -2.60
CA VAL A 37 -3.81 -7.58 -2.35
C VAL A 37 -4.29 -7.24 -0.95
N VAL A 38 -5.61 -7.11 -0.83
CA VAL A 38 -6.30 -6.95 0.45
C VAL A 38 -7.17 -8.17 0.69
N ASN A 39 -6.94 -8.83 1.81
CA ASN A 39 -7.67 -10.02 2.23
C ASN A 39 -8.51 -9.68 3.46
N LYS A 40 -9.77 -10.11 3.49
CA LYS A 40 -10.55 -10.07 4.72
C LYS A 40 -10.14 -11.25 5.62
N ASN A 41 -9.86 -10.96 6.88
CA ASN A 41 -9.42 -11.96 7.84
C ASN A 41 -10.50 -13.05 8.00
N GLY A 42 -10.10 -14.32 7.85
CA GLY A 42 -11.02 -15.47 7.87
C GLY A 42 -11.88 -15.65 6.62
N SER A 43 -11.58 -14.96 5.51
CA SER A 43 -12.31 -15.10 4.24
C SER A 43 -11.36 -15.43 3.08
N ALA A 44 -11.86 -16.14 2.06
CA ALA A 44 -11.11 -16.43 0.84
C ALA A 44 -11.16 -15.27 -0.18
N GLU A 45 -11.84 -14.17 0.15
CA GLU A 45 -11.99 -12.99 -0.70
C GLU A 45 -10.69 -12.20 -0.73
N ILE A 46 -10.16 -12.02 -1.95
CA ILE A 46 -8.92 -11.32 -2.25
C ILE A 46 -9.25 -10.20 -3.23
N ALA A 47 -9.09 -8.96 -2.80
CA ALA A 47 -9.14 -7.81 -3.69
C ALA A 47 -7.73 -7.54 -4.24
N TYR A 48 -7.57 -7.62 -5.57
CA TYR A 48 -6.31 -7.29 -6.24
C TYR A 48 -6.31 -5.80 -6.60
N LEU A 49 -5.39 -5.04 -6.00
CA LEU A 49 -5.26 -3.61 -6.25
C LEU A 49 -4.22 -3.29 -7.33
N GLY A 50 -3.33 -4.23 -7.64
CA GLY A 50 -2.18 -4.02 -8.53
C GLY A 50 -0.93 -3.59 -7.75
N ASN A 51 0.04 -2.98 -8.42
CA ASN A 51 1.35 -2.67 -7.82
C ASN A 51 1.88 -1.30 -8.22
N THR A 52 0.98 -0.37 -8.50
CA THR A 52 1.31 0.99 -8.94
C THR A 52 1.04 2.00 -7.83
N LEU A 53 1.41 3.27 -8.07
CA LEU A 53 1.06 4.36 -7.17
C LEU A 53 -0.47 4.46 -7.00
N GLU A 54 -1.24 4.24 -8.07
CA GLU A 54 -2.71 4.21 -8.01
C GLU A 54 -3.21 3.11 -7.06
N SER A 55 -2.57 1.94 -7.04
CA SER A 55 -2.91 0.85 -6.10
C SER A 55 -2.72 1.28 -4.64
N VAL A 56 -1.67 2.05 -4.34
CA VAL A 56 -1.41 2.58 -2.98
C VAL A 56 -2.41 3.67 -2.60
N ILE A 57 -2.82 4.52 -3.54
CA ILE A 57 -3.88 5.52 -3.33
C ILE A 57 -5.20 4.81 -3.01
N GLN A 58 -5.57 3.80 -3.79
CA GLN A 58 -6.77 2.99 -3.53
C GLN A 58 -6.71 2.31 -2.16
N LEU A 59 -5.55 1.76 -1.80
CA LEU A 59 -5.32 1.16 -0.49
C LEU A 59 -5.55 2.18 0.64
N ALA A 60 -5.03 3.41 0.50
CA ALA A 60 -5.24 4.48 1.47
C ALA A 60 -6.74 4.84 1.63
N ASP A 61 -7.46 4.95 0.52
CA ASP A 61 -8.88 5.27 0.52
C ASP A 61 -9.75 4.16 1.13
N MET A 62 -9.43 2.89 0.86
CA MET A 62 -10.10 1.75 1.49
C MET A 62 -9.91 1.78 3.01
N PHE A 63 -8.65 1.83 3.46
CA PHE A 63 -8.30 1.73 4.88
C PHE A 63 -8.63 3.00 5.68
N LYS A 64 -8.93 4.12 5.03
CA LYS A 64 -9.48 5.32 5.69
C LYS A 64 -10.81 5.06 6.40
N LYS A 65 -11.61 4.10 5.91
CA LYS A 65 -12.94 3.78 6.45
C LYS A 65 -12.96 2.51 7.29
N ILE A 66 -12.18 1.50 6.91
CA ILE A 66 -12.26 0.14 7.46
C ILE A 66 -10.97 -0.32 8.15
N GLY A 67 -9.90 0.47 8.06
CA GLY A 67 -8.59 0.15 8.59
C GLY A 67 -8.39 0.59 10.04
N THR A 68 -7.39 0.00 10.68
CA THR A 68 -6.90 0.51 11.97
C THR A 68 -6.14 1.83 11.78
N LYS A 69 -6.05 2.64 12.85
CA LYS A 69 -5.25 3.88 12.84
C LYS A 69 -3.79 3.63 12.45
N GLU A 70 -3.24 2.50 12.86
CA GLU A 70 -1.86 2.12 12.53
C GLU A 70 -1.71 1.78 11.04
N GLN A 71 -2.61 0.98 10.48
CA GLN A 71 -2.61 0.68 9.03
C GLN A 71 -2.72 1.96 8.22
N GLN A 72 -3.63 2.86 8.60
CA GLN A 72 -3.80 4.14 7.92
C GLN A 72 -2.52 4.98 7.97
N LYS A 73 -1.85 5.05 9.12
CA LYS A 73 -0.60 5.79 9.28
C LYS A 73 0.51 5.23 8.39
N GLN A 74 0.66 3.90 8.34
CA GLN A 74 1.69 3.24 7.55
C GLN A 74 1.47 3.40 6.05
N ILE A 75 0.22 3.25 5.58
CA ILE A 75 -0.15 3.45 4.17
C ILE A 75 0.07 4.91 3.76
N ASN A 76 -0.37 5.87 4.57
CA ASN A 76 -0.18 7.30 4.27
C ASN A 76 1.30 7.68 4.21
N ALA A 77 2.14 7.13 5.09
CA ALA A 77 3.58 7.36 5.06
C ALA A 77 4.20 6.80 3.77
N ALA A 78 3.85 5.56 3.39
CA ALA A 78 4.33 4.95 2.16
C ALA A 78 3.89 5.76 0.92
N LEU A 79 2.65 6.25 0.90
CA LEU A 79 2.16 7.09 -0.18
C LEU A 79 2.93 8.41 -0.28
N ALA A 80 3.18 9.07 0.85
CA ALA A 80 3.93 10.32 0.88
C ALA A 80 5.35 10.12 0.33
N ASP A 81 6.05 9.06 0.73
CA ASP A 81 7.40 8.74 0.22
C ASP A 81 7.39 8.52 -1.31
N LEU A 82 6.39 7.81 -1.81
CA LEU A 82 6.27 7.53 -3.25
C LEU A 82 5.97 8.79 -4.07
N VAL A 83 5.14 9.70 -3.54
CA VAL A 83 4.87 11.00 -4.17
C VAL A 83 6.14 11.85 -4.18
N THR A 84 6.86 11.94 -3.05
CA THR A 84 8.13 12.69 -2.97
C THR A 84 9.19 12.15 -3.92
N ILE A 85 9.30 10.83 -4.08
CA ILE A 85 10.18 10.23 -5.10
C ILE A 85 9.75 10.69 -6.49
N GLY A 86 8.46 10.63 -6.81
CA GLY A 86 7.93 11.10 -8.10
C GLY A 86 8.25 12.57 -8.37
N ASP A 87 8.14 13.43 -7.36
CA ASP A 87 8.43 14.87 -7.44
C ASP A 87 9.92 15.14 -7.67
N TYR A 88 10.80 14.46 -6.93
CA TYR A 88 12.26 14.64 -7.05
C TYR A 88 12.77 14.38 -8.47
N TRP A 89 12.14 13.45 -9.20
CA TRP A 89 12.52 13.13 -10.58
C TRP A 89 11.83 14.00 -11.65
N ASN A 90 10.85 14.83 -11.27
CA ASN A 90 10.26 15.81 -12.18
C ASN A 90 11.00 17.16 -12.17
N GLU A 91 11.89 17.38 -11.20
CA GLU A 91 12.70 18.62 -11.06
C GLU A 91 14.09 18.54 -11.72
N VAL A 92 14.48 17.38 -12.28
CA VAL A 92 15.78 17.13 -12.93
C VAL A 92 15.68 16.97 -14.45
#